data_AF-Q4DPL0-F1
#
_entry.id   AF-Q4DPL0-F1
#
_cell.length_a   1.000
_cell.length_b   1.000
_cell.length_c   1.000
_cell.angle_alpha   90.00
_cell.angle_beta   90.00
_cell.angle_gamma   90.00
#
_symmetry.space_group_name_H-M   'P 1'
#
loop_
_entity.id
_entity.type
_entity.pdbx_description
1 polymer ?
#
loop_
_entity_poly.entity_id
_entity_poly.type
_entity_poly.pdbx_seq_one_letter_code
_entity_poly.pdbx_strand_id
1 'polypeptide(L)'
;MKRLLFNSSIFSMESALQCSRRYNLLEHKTKGSMFMKHLDLYARRDPQLAPYLLREVDIEYKRKCRKVSFCIWMCVFTVVTAFQMRMQGEQLHYLRLYADCVRAEQDAKDEDEIRRRKAFVAVVNVVRDAFDRDQKWSRSDHEKALKVL
;
A
#
# COMPACT_ATOMS: atom_id res chain seq x y z
N MET A 1 -5.63 -20.26 -12.26
CA MET A 1 -5.87 -19.41 -11.07
C MET A 1 -5.14 -20.01 -9.86
N LYS A 2 -3.92 -19.57 -9.54
CA LYS A 2 -3.25 -19.95 -8.28
C LYS A 2 -3.69 -18.96 -7.21
N ARG A 3 -4.68 -19.36 -6.41
CA ARG A 3 -5.17 -18.58 -5.26
C ARG A 3 -4.03 -18.33 -4.29
N LEU A 4 -3.89 -17.04 -3.99
CA LEU A 4 -3.25 -16.42 -2.85
C LEU A 4 -3.33 -17.30 -1.58
N LEU A 5 -2.25 -18.03 -1.31
CA LEU A 5 -1.85 -18.37 0.07
C LEU A 5 -0.67 -17.49 0.46
N PHE A 6 -0.84 -16.17 0.28
CA PHE A 6 -0.18 -15.17 1.12
C PHE A 6 -0.99 -15.06 2.43
N ASN A 7 -1.34 -16.20 3.03
CA ASN A 7 -1.69 -16.25 4.44
C ASN A 7 -0.37 -16.05 5.18
N SER A 8 -0.03 -14.79 5.36
CA SER A 8 0.14 -14.26 6.69
C SER A 8 0.76 -15.31 7.63
N SER A 9 2.03 -15.61 7.39
CA SER A 9 2.96 -15.78 8.50
C SER A 9 2.99 -14.42 9.21
N ILE A 10 1.89 -14.16 9.91
CA ILE A 10 1.78 -13.21 10.99
C ILE A 10 2.94 -13.61 11.85
N PHE A 11 3.98 -12.80 11.68
CA PHE A 11 5.12 -12.70 12.54
C PHE A 11 4.70 -13.18 13.93
N SER A 12 5.26 -14.32 14.34
CA SER A 12 5.46 -14.64 15.74
C SER A 12 6.41 -13.56 16.30
N MET A 13 5.88 -12.35 16.43
CA MET A 13 6.54 -11.20 16.99
C MET A 13 6.66 -11.35 18.51
N GLU A 14 5.98 -12.35 19.09
CA GLU A 14 6.22 -12.80 20.46
C GLU A 14 7.68 -13.16 20.68
N SER A 15 8.36 -13.77 19.70
CA SER A 15 9.78 -14.12 19.84
C SER A 15 10.73 -12.91 19.85
N ALA A 16 10.40 -11.82 19.14
CA ALA A 16 11.21 -10.61 19.12
C ALA A 16 10.93 -9.67 20.31
N LEU A 17 9.69 -9.64 20.81
CA LEU A 17 9.30 -8.81 21.96
C LEU A 17 9.58 -9.49 23.31
N GLN A 18 9.64 -10.83 23.38
CA GLN A 18 10.08 -11.55 24.59
C GLN A 18 11.60 -11.58 24.78
N CYS A 19 12.39 -11.00 23.86
CA CYS A 19 13.80 -10.67 24.11
C CYS A 19 13.99 -9.52 25.12
N SER A 20 12.97 -9.15 25.91
CA SER A 20 13.16 -8.65 27.28
C SER A 20 13.62 -9.77 28.22
N ARG A 21 14.49 -10.68 27.73
CA ARG A 21 15.33 -11.48 28.59
C ARG A 21 16.11 -10.45 29.38
N ARG A 22 15.86 -10.38 30.69
CA ARG A 22 16.51 -9.46 31.61
C ARG A 22 18.02 -9.61 31.41
N TYR A 23 18.62 -8.75 30.59
CA TYR A 23 20.05 -8.56 30.54
C TYR A 23 20.43 -7.92 31.88
N ASN A 24 20.52 -8.74 32.92
CA ASN A 24 21.15 -8.32 34.16
C ASN A 24 22.61 -8.06 33.80
N LEU A 25 23.14 -6.93 34.27
CA LEU A 25 24.57 -6.58 34.14
C LEU A 25 25.51 -7.74 34.53
N LEU A 26 25.06 -8.63 35.41
CA LEU A 26 25.78 -9.82 35.86
C LEU A 26 25.96 -10.91 34.78
N GLU A 27 25.08 -11.01 33.78
CA GLU A 27 25.22 -11.94 32.65
C GLU A 27 26.10 -11.38 31.52
N HIS A 28 26.45 -10.09 31.55
CA HIS A 28 27.20 -9.48 30.45
C HIS A 28 28.68 -9.87 30.44
N LYS A 29 29.21 -10.08 29.23
CA LYS A 29 30.65 -10.10 28.86
C LYS A 29 31.43 -8.83 29.26
N THR A 30 30.79 -7.87 29.94
CA THR A 30 31.42 -6.64 30.44
C THR A 30 32.18 -6.86 31.74
N LYS A 31 32.23 -8.09 32.31
CA LYS A 31 33.22 -8.49 33.33
C LYS A 31 34.64 -8.25 32.77
N GLY A 32 35.15 -7.03 32.96
CA GLY A 32 36.42 -6.58 32.39
C GLY A 32 36.40 -5.19 31.73
N SER A 33 35.21 -4.63 31.45
CA SER A 33 35.12 -3.24 30.99
C SER A 33 35.66 -2.29 32.06
N MET A 34 36.28 -1.18 31.65
CA MET A 34 36.89 -0.21 32.57
C MET A 34 35.90 0.30 33.62
N PHE A 35 34.63 0.46 33.22
CA PHE A 35 33.54 0.87 34.09
C PHE A 35 33.23 -0.19 35.17
N MET A 36 33.17 -1.47 34.80
CA MET A 36 32.97 -2.57 35.75
C MET A 36 34.13 -2.70 36.75
N LYS A 37 35.38 -2.50 36.29
CA LYS A 37 36.55 -2.52 37.17
C LYS A 37 36.49 -1.39 38.20
N HIS A 38 36.08 -0.21 37.78
CA HIS A 38 35.92 0.93 38.67
C HIS A 38 34.80 0.70 39.70
N LEU A 39 33.73 0.05 39.27
CA LEU A 39 32.60 -0.29 40.13
C LEU A 39 32.93 -1.43 41.11
N ASP A 40 33.72 -2.43 40.69
CA ASP A 40 34.28 -3.45 41.59
C ASP A 40 35.21 -2.81 42.64
N LEU A 41 36.04 -1.85 42.23
CA LEU A 41 36.90 -1.12 43.15
C LEU A 41 36.08 -0.33 44.18
N TYR A 42 35.02 0.37 43.75
CA TYR A 42 34.12 1.07 44.66
C TYR A 42 33.34 0.11 45.57
N ALA A 43 32.86 -1.01 45.04
CA ALA A 43 32.14 -2.01 45.82
C ALA A 43 33.03 -2.65 46.90
N ARG A 44 34.33 -2.82 46.64
CA ARG A 44 35.29 -3.25 47.67
C ARG A 44 35.57 -2.18 48.72
N ARG A 45 35.58 -0.91 48.33
CA ARG A 45 35.82 0.21 49.26
C ARG A 45 34.61 0.50 50.15
N ASP A 46 33.41 0.37 49.61
CA ASP A 46 32.15 0.55 50.34
C ASP A 46 31.13 -0.52 49.91
N PRO A 47 31.05 -1.64 50.64
CA PRO A 47 30.14 -2.73 50.29
C PRO A 47 28.67 -2.37 50.49
N GLN A 48 28.34 -1.33 51.26
CA GLN A 48 26.95 -0.90 51.47
C GLN A 48 26.42 -0.09 50.28
N LEU A 49 27.29 0.68 49.62
CA LEU A 49 26.94 1.50 48.44
C LEU A 49 26.88 0.68 47.14
N ALA A 50 27.59 -0.45 47.07
CA ALA A 50 27.66 -1.34 45.92
C ALA A 50 26.29 -1.70 45.28
N PRO A 51 25.24 -2.12 46.02
CA PRO A 51 23.94 -2.43 45.42
C PRO A 51 23.25 -1.21 44.80
N TYR A 52 23.43 -0.01 45.36
CA TYR A 52 22.86 1.22 44.82
C TYR A 52 23.54 1.62 43.51
N LEU A 53 24.88 1.61 43.48
CA LEU A 53 25.68 1.86 42.27
C LEU A 53 25.32 0.87 41.15
N LEU A 54 25.24 -0.43 41.45
CA LEU A 54 24.86 -1.44 40.46
C LEU A 54 23.46 -1.20 39.89
N ARG A 55 22.51 -0.81 40.75
CA ARG A 55 21.13 -0.54 40.35
C ARG A 55 21.02 0.69 39.46
N GLU A 56 21.73 1.78 39.76
CA GLU A 56 21.73 2.99 38.93
C GLU A 56 22.28 2.73 37.53
N VAL A 57 23.39 1.99 37.43
CA VAL A 57 23.99 1.62 36.14
C VAL A 57 23.07 0.69 35.34
N ASP A 58 22.39 -0.25 36.01
CA ASP A 58 21.39 -1.11 35.35
C ASP A 58 20.18 -0.30 34.83
N ILE A 59 19.70 0.68 35.60
CA ILE A 59 18.63 1.59 35.16
C ILE A 59 19.08 2.41 33.95
N GLU A 60 20.29 2.98 33.98
CA GLU A 60 20.82 3.77 32.87
C GLU A 60 21.03 2.91 31.61
N TYR A 61 21.57 1.70 31.78
CA TYR A 61 21.71 0.71 30.70
C TYR A 61 20.36 0.38 30.07
N LYS A 62 19.34 0.04 30.88
CA LYS A 62 17.97 -0.22 30.39
C LYS A 62 17.37 0.97 29.66
N ARG A 63 17.61 2.20 30.12
CA ARG A 63 17.18 3.43 29.42
C ARG A 63 17.87 3.57 28.07
N LYS A 64 19.19 3.36 27.98
CA LYS A 64 19.95 3.41 26.73
C LYS A 64 19.49 2.33 25.75
N CYS A 65 19.33 1.09 26.21
CA CYS A 65 18.79 -0.01 25.41
C CYS A 65 17.39 0.28 24.88
N ARG A 66 16.51 0.87 25.70
CA ARG A 66 15.18 1.29 25.26
C ARG A 66 15.25 2.34 24.14
N LYS A 67 16.17 3.31 24.23
CA LYS A 67 16.38 4.31 23.17
C LYS A 67 16.90 3.67 21.88
N VAL A 68 17.87 2.75 21.96
CA VAL A 68 18.40 2.03 20.79
C VAL A 68 17.32 1.16 20.15
N SER A 69 16.57 0.40 20.95
CA SER A 69 15.44 -0.41 20.48
C SER A 69 14.37 0.46 19.81
N PHE A 70 14.06 1.62 20.39
CA PHE A 70 13.15 2.58 19.79
C PHE A 70 13.68 3.12 18.45
N CYS A 71 14.96 3.49 18.34
CA CYS A 71 15.56 3.94 17.08
C CYS A 71 15.51 2.85 16.01
N ILE A 72 15.86 1.61 16.34
CA ILE A 72 15.77 0.47 15.42
C ILE A 72 14.32 0.28 14.97
N TRP A 73 13.38 0.33 15.90
CA TRP A 73 11.96 0.21 15.61
C TRP A 73 11.46 1.32 14.67
N MET A 74 11.87 2.57 14.90
CA MET A 74 11.56 3.70 14.02
C MET A 74 12.17 3.53 12.62
N CYS A 75 13.39 3.02 12.50
CA CYS A 75 14.00 2.70 11.21
C CYS A 75 13.20 1.64 10.45
N VAL A 76 12.84 0.53 11.11
CA VAL A 76 12.03 -0.53 10.50
C VAL A 76 10.66 0.00 10.08
N PHE A 77 10.00 0.77 10.95
CA PHE A 77 8.72 1.41 10.66
C PHE A 77 8.81 2.34 9.45
N THR A 78 9.86 3.16 9.36
CA THR A 78 10.08 4.07 8.22
C THR A 78 10.29 3.30 6.91
N VAL A 79 11.05 2.21 6.93
CA VAL A 79 11.27 1.36 5.75
C VAL A 79 9.96 0.69 5.30
N VAL A 80 9.18 0.14 6.24
CA VAL A 80 7.90 -0.50 5.94
C VAL A 80 6.88 0.50 5.39
N THR A 81 6.76 1.67 6.02
CA THR A 81 5.85 2.72 5.55
C THR A 81 6.26 3.26 4.18
N ALA A 82 7.55 3.48 3.94
CA ALA A 82 8.06 3.87 2.61
C ALA A 82 7.71 2.83 1.53
N PHE A 83 7.85 1.54 1.84
CA PHE A 83 7.46 0.47 0.93
C PHE A 83 5.95 0.43 0.67
N GLN A 84 5.12 0.57 1.72
CA GLN A 84 3.67 0.64 1.56
C GLN A 84 3.23 1.83 0.72
N MET A 85 3.81 3.01 0.95
CA MET A 85 3.51 4.22 0.18
C MET A 85 3.86 4.04 -1.30
N ARG A 86 4.98 3.37 -1.61
CA ARG A 86 5.34 3.04 -2.98
C ARG A 86 4.32 2.10 -3.63
N MET A 87 3.95 1.02 -2.94
CA MET A 87 2.97 0.05 -3.45
C MET A 87 1.58 0.68 -3.66
N GLN A 88 1.15 1.56 -2.75
CA GLN A 88 -0.10 2.33 -2.91
C GLN A 88 -0.05 3.30 -4.09
N GLY A 89 1.10 3.95 -4.32
CA GLY A 89 1.32 4.80 -5.48
C GLY A 89 1.22 4.03 -6.80
N GLU A 90 1.84 2.85 -6.88
CA GLU A 90 1.76 1.98 -8.07
C GLU A 90 0.33 1.47 -8.30
N GLN A 91 -0.37 1.01 -7.25
CA GLN A 91 -1.78 0.59 -7.34
C GLN A 91 -2.69 1.72 -7.83
N LEU A 92 -2.50 2.95 -7.32
CA LEU A 92 -3.28 4.11 -7.74
C LEU A 92 -3.04 4.44 -9.22
N HIS A 93 -1.80 4.30 -9.70
CA HIS A 93 -1.47 4.50 -11.11
C HIS A 93 -2.19 3.49 -12.01
N TYR A 94 -2.13 2.19 -11.68
CA TYR A 94 -2.85 1.16 -12.43
C TYR A 94 -4.38 1.34 -12.39
N LEU A 95 -4.92 1.76 -11.24
CA LEU A 95 -6.36 2.01 -11.10
C LEU A 95 -6.82 3.19 -11.97
N ARG A 96 -6.01 4.25 -12.07
CA ARG A 96 -6.29 5.37 -12.97
C ARG A 96 -6.27 4.93 -14.43
N LEU A 97 -5.24 4.18 -14.84
CA LEU A 97 -5.15 3.66 -16.20
C LEU A 97 -6.36 2.78 -16.55
N TYR A 98 -6.77 1.90 -15.63
CA TYR A 98 -7.96 1.08 -15.79
C TYR A 98 -9.24 1.93 -15.92
N ALA A 99 -9.41 2.95 -15.06
CA ALA A 99 -10.54 3.85 -15.12
C ALA A 99 -10.60 4.64 -16.44
N ASP A 100 -9.45 5.08 -16.96
CA ASP A 100 -9.34 5.77 -18.24
C ASP A 100 -9.70 4.84 -19.41
N CYS A 101 -9.23 3.58 -19.38
CA CYS A 101 -9.64 2.57 -20.37
C CYS A 101 -11.14 2.29 -20.34
N VAL A 102 -11.73 2.16 -19.14
CA VAL A 102 -13.18 1.92 -19.00
C VAL A 102 -13.98 3.11 -19.50
N ARG A 103 -13.56 4.35 -19.21
CA ARG A 103 -14.21 5.55 -19.75
C ARG A 103 -14.12 5.59 -21.26
N ALA A 104 -12.94 5.36 -21.84
CA ALA A 104 -12.78 5.34 -23.29
C ALA A 104 -13.65 4.26 -23.97
N GLU A 105 -13.82 3.09 -23.33
CA GLU A 105 -14.72 2.05 -23.83
C GLU A 105 -16.20 2.45 -23.73
N GLN A 106 -16.59 3.16 -22.67
CA GLN A 106 -17.95 3.70 -22.51
C GLN A 106 -18.23 4.81 -23.53
N ASP A 107 -17.33 5.77 -23.68
CA ASP A 107 -17.44 6.87 -24.64
C ASP A 107 -17.55 6.33 -26.08
N ALA A 108 -16.75 5.31 -26.43
CA ALA A 108 -16.84 4.65 -27.74
C ALA A 108 -18.20 3.96 -27.97
N LYS A 109 -18.76 3.30 -26.94
CA LYS A 109 -20.09 2.69 -27.02
C LYS A 109 -21.18 3.74 -27.20
N ASP A 110 -21.08 4.85 -26.47
CA ASP A 110 -22.03 5.95 -26.57
C ASP A 110 -21.95 6.62 -27.95
N GLU A 111 -20.75 6.83 -28.50
CA GLU A 111 -20.56 7.35 -29.85
C GLU A 111 -21.15 6.44 -30.92
N ASP A 112 -20.91 5.13 -30.82
CA ASP A 112 -21.48 4.14 -31.73
C ASP A 112 -23.01 4.10 -31.63
N GLU A 113 -23.55 4.20 -30.42
CA GLU A 113 -24.99 4.27 -30.19
C GLU A 113 -25.59 5.54 -30.80
N ILE A 114 -24.96 6.71 -30.57
CA ILE A 114 -25.38 7.98 -31.16
C ILE A 114 -25.33 7.90 -32.69
N ARG A 115 -24.28 7.30 -33.27
CA ARG A 115 -24.14 7.11 -34.71
C ARG A 115 -25.26 6.24 -35.27
N ARG A 116 -25.56 5.11 -34.61
CA ARG A 116 -26.69 4.23 -34.98
C ARG A 116 -28.03 4.93 -34.89
N ARG A 117 -28.28 5.70 -33.83
CA ARG A 117 -29.51 6.49 -33.68
C ARG A 117 -29.66 7.53 -34.78
N LYS A 118 -28.58 8.25 -35.13
CA LYS A 118 -28.57 9.22 -36.24
C LYS A 118 -28.87 8.57 -37.59
N ALA A 119 -28.21 7.44 -37.88
CA ALA A 119 -28.46 6.69 -39.11
C ALA A 119 -29.91 6.19 -39.18
N PHE A 120 -30.44 5.65 -38.08
CA PHE A 120 -31.83 5.22 -37.99
C PHE A 120 -32.81 6.37 -38.25
N VAL A 121 -32.64 7.52 -37.58
CA VAL A 121 -33.49 8.70 -37.79
C VAL A 121 -33.44 9.19 -39.23
N ALA A 122 -32.26 9.20 -39.84
CA ALA A 122 -32.11 9.64 -41.22
C ALA A 122 -32.76 8.65 -42.22
N VAL A 123 -32.67 7.33 -42.00
CA VAL A 123 -33.42 6.33 -42.78
C VAL A 123 -34.93 6.50 -42.59
N VAL A 124 -35.40 6.71 -41.36
CA VAL A 124 -36.83 6.96 -41.07
C VAL A 124 -37.33 8.24 -41.73
N ASN A 125 -36.51 9.29 -41.82
CA ASN A 125 -36.86 10.50 -42.56
C ASN A 125 -36.99 10.22 -44.07
N VAL A 126 -36.11 9.41 -44.66
CA VAL A 126 -36.26 8.97 -46.07
C VAL A 126 -37.58 8.21 -46.27
N VAL A 127 -37.94 7.33 -45.32
CA VAL A 127 -39.22 6.59 -45.34
C VAL A 127 -40.40 7.53 -45.23
N ARG A 128 -40.37 8.49 -44.29
CA ARG A 128 -41.43 9.50 -44.12
C ARG A 128 -41.58 10.35 -45.37
N ASP A 129 -40.48 10.84 -45.93
CA ASP A 129 -40.51 11.65 -47.15
C ASP A 129 -41.05 10.85 -48.36
N ALA A 130 -40.79 9.55 -48.44
CA ALA A 130 -41.37 8.68 -49.48
C ALA A 130 -42.88 8.45 -49.25
N PHE A 131 -43.29 8.32 -47.98
CA PHE A 131 -44.69 8.19 -47.60
C PHE A 131 -45.49 9.47 -47.91
N ASP A 132 -44.96 10.64 -47.55
CA ASP A 132 -45.61 11.93 -47.74
C ASP A 132 -45.73 12.35 -49.22
N ARG A 133 -44.84 11.85 -50.10
CA ARG A 133 -44.89 12.14 -51.54
C ARG A 133 -45.94 11.32 -52.27
N ASP A 134 -45.75 10.00 -52.37
CA ASP A 134 -46.55 9.11 -53.23
C ASP A 134 -46.97 7.80 -52.54
N GLN A 135 -46.64 7.62 -51.26
CA GLN A 135 -46.82 6.35 -50.53
C GLN A 135 -46.19 5.12 -51.24
N LYS A 136 -45.17 5.33 -52.07
CA LYS A 136 -44.47 4.30 -52.84
C LYS A 136 -42.96 4.44 -52.70
N TRP A 137 -42.29 3.30 -52.55
CA TRP A 137 -40.83 3.25 -52.43
C TRP A 137 -40.17 3.23 -53.80
N SER A 138 -39.38 4.25 -54.12
CA SER A 138 -38.68 4.36 -55.41
C SER A 138 -37.21 3.92 -55.32
N ARG A 139 -36.57 3.67 -56.48
CA ARG A 139 -35.12 3.35 -56.51
C ARG A 139 -34.26 4.50 -55.98
N SER A 140 -34.66 5.76 -56.18
CA SER A 140 -33.92 6.91 -55.67
C SER A 140 -33.99 7.02 -54.15
N ASP A 141 -35.08 6.55 -53.52
CA ASP A 141 -35.20 6.44 -52.06
C ASP A 141 -34.29 5.36 -51.50
N HIS A 142 -34.17 4.23 -52.20
CA HIS A 142 -33.23 3.18 -51.83
C HIS A 142 -31.78 3.68 -51.85
N GLU A 143 -31.37 4.40 -52.90
CA GLU A 143 -30.03 5.00 -52.98
C GLU A 143 -29.80 6.07 -51.90
N LYS A 144 -30.82 6.89 -51.58
CA LYS A 144 -30.73 7.86 -50.48
C LYS A 144 -30.55 7.18 -49.13
N ALA A 145 -31.31 6.11 -48.86
CA ALA A 145 -31.21 5.35 -47.61
C ALA A 145 -29.83 4.67 -47.47
N LEU A 146 -29.29 4.13 -48.56
CA LEU A 146 -27.95 3.51 -48.56
C LEU A 146 -26.81 4.51 -48.34
N LYS A 147 -26.95 5.75 -48.83
CA LYS A 147 -25.95 6.82 -48.61
C LYS A 147 -25.90 7.33 -47.18
N VAL A 148 -26.94 7.08 -46.39
CA VAL A 148 -27.10 7.56 -45.01
C VAL A 148 -26.49 6.59 -43.98
N LEU A 149 -26.33 5.31 -44.35
CA LEU A 149 -25.68 4.27 -43.57
C LEU A 149 -24.15 4.37 -43.70
#